data_AF-A0A0F6W046-F1
#
_entry.id   AF-A0A0F6W046-F1
#
_cell.length_a   1.000
_cell.length_b   1.000
_cell.length_c   1.000
_cell.angle_alpha   90.00
_cell.angle_beta   90.00
_cell.angle_gamma   90.00
#
_symmetry.space_group_name_H-M   'P 1'
#
loop_
_entity.id
_entity.type
_entity.pdbx_description
1 polymer ?
#
loop_
_entity_poly.entity_id
_entity_poly.type
_entity_poly.pdbx_seq_one_letter_code
_entity_poly.pdbx_strand_id
1 'polypeptide(L)'
;MSERIQSYEEFWPHYLREHRNPSSRRLHFVGTTGWLAACAASAVTAPLTFPAAMAGFAALAAHGTKKGEGEKPALGHIAGMVALPTLASPVFFPAGVVFAYACAWGGHFGLEKNKPATFQYPLWSFVSDLRMWSHMARGRLWSGDPLEELGLDGGARVETKSNGAQPVVPT
;
A
#
# COMPACT_ATOMS: atom_id res chain seq x y z
N MET A 1 18.16 -8.44 14.65
CA MET A 1 16.80 -8.25 14.11
C MET A 1 16.89 -7.14 13.08
N SER A 2 16.31 -7.29 11.88
CA SER A 2 16.23 -6.15 10.96
C SER A 2 15.41 -5.06 11.63
N GLU A 3 15.93 -3.83 11.70
CA GLU A 3 15.17 -2.70 12.21
C GLU A 3 13.86 -2.57 11.41
N ARG A 4 12.76 -2.47 12.14
CA ARG A 4 11.42 -2.27 11.58
C ARG A 4 11.36 -0.84 11.05
N ILE A 5 10.88 -0.63 9.83
CA ILE A 5 10.56 0.69 9.26
C ILE A 5 9.65 1.47 10.21
N GLN A 6 10.01 2.72 10.54
CA GLN A 6 9.37 3.49 11.62
C GLN A 6 8.31 4.47 11.12
N SER A 7 8.34 4.83 9.84
CA SER A 7 7.41 5.79 9.25
C SER A 7 6.78 5.28 7.95
N TYR A 8 5.60 5.81 7.61
CA TYR A 8 4.96 5.48 6.34
C TYR A 8 5.75 6.04 5.14
N GLU A 9 6.43 7.17 5.34
CA GLU A 9 7.30 7.82 4.37
C GLU A 9 8.48 6.92 3.97
N GLU A 10 9.09 6.23 4.94
CA GLU A 10 10.10 5.21 4.69
C GLU A 10 9.51 3.92 4.10
N PHE A 11 8.29 3.58 4.51
CA PHE A 11 7.59 2.37 4.05
C PHE A 11 7.23 2.46 2.57
N TRP A 12 6.80 3.64 2.08
CA TRP A 12 6.28 3.77 0.73
C TRP A 12 7.29 3.39 -0.37
N PRO A 13 8.55 3.89 -0.39
CA PRO A 13 9.57 3.43 -1.33
C PRO A 13 9.97 1.95 -1.14
N HIS A 14 9.89 1.43 0.08
CA HIS A 14 10.09 0.00 0.33
C HIS A 14 8.99 -0.84 -0.33
N TYR A 15 7.72 -0.47 -0.12
CA TYR A 15 6.57 -1.10 -0.75
C TYR A 15 6.68 -1.08 -2.28
N LEU A 16 7.01 0.07 -2.90
CA LEU A 16 7.17 0.14 -4.35
C LEU A 16 8.31 -0.72 -4.88
N ARG A 17 9.38 -0.91 -4.10
CA ARG A 17 10.47 -1.83 -4.47
C ARG A 17 10.01 -3.27 -4.51
N GLU A 18 9.09 -3.66 -3.63
CA GLU A 18 8.48 -5.00 -3.64
C GLU A 18 7.51 -5.22 -4.81
N HIS A 19 7.12 -4.14 -5.51
CA HIS A 19 6.19 -4.15 -6.64
C HIS A 19 6.85 -3.56 -7.90
N ARG A 20 8.15 -3.78 -8.11
CA ARG A 20 8.86 -3.29 -9.30
C ARG A 20 8.37 -3.97 -10.58
N ASN A 21 7.87 -5.20 -10.53
CA ASN A 21 7.32 -5.88 -11.70
C ASN A 21 5.98 -5.25 -12.12
N PRO A 22 5.85 -4.71 -13.35
CA PRO A 22 4.59 -4.11 -13.81
C PRO A 22 3.39 -5.07 -13.80
N SER A 23 3.63 -6.36 -14.07
CA SER A 23 2.56 -7.37 -14.02
C SER A 23 2.09 -7.63 -12.59
N SER A 24 2.98 -7.54 -11.61
CA SER A 24 2.60 -7.59 -10.18
C SER A 24 1.69 -6.42 -9.83
N ARG A 25 2.08 -5.19 -10.18
CA ARG A 25 1.24 -4.00 -9.98
C ARG A 25 -0.14 -4.12 -10.64
N ARG A 26 -0.22 -4.69 -11.83
CA ARG A 26 -1.50 -4.95 -12.53
C ARG A 26 -2.38 -5.95 -11.77
N LEU A 27 -1.81 -7.01 -11.21
CA LEU A 27 -2.58 -7.94 -10.37
C LEU A 27 -3.13 -7.25 -9.13
N HIS A 28 -2.32 -6.41 -8.46
CA HIS A 28 -2.80 -5.60 -7.34
C HIS A 28 -3.91 -4.65 -7.77
N PHE A 29 -3.76 -3.98 -8.91
CA PHE A 29 -4.79 -3.10 -9.46
C PHE A 29 -6.12 -3.84 -9.71
N VAL A 30 -6.07 -5.03 -10.30
CA VAL A 30 -7.26 -5.89 -10.51
C VAL A 30 -7.87 -6.30 -9.17
N GLY A 31 -7.06 -6.74 -8.22
CA GLY A 31 -7.50 -7.13 -6.87
C GLY A 31 -8.19 -5.98 -6.13
N THR A 32 -7.56 -4.81 -6.06
CA THR A 32 -8.12 -3.61 -5.44
C THR A 32 -9.41 -3.16 -6.14
N THR A 33 -9.46 -3.21 -7.47
CA THR A 33 -10.68 -2.89 -8.23
C THR A 33 -11.81 -3.86 -7.91
N GLY A 34 -11.52 -5.16 -7.79
CA GLY A 34 -12.48 -6.18 -7.39
C GLY A 34 -13.02 -5.95 -5.97
N TRP A 35 -12.16 -5.59 -5.03
CA TRP A 35 -12.59 -5.20 -3.68
C TRP A 35 -13.45 -3.94 -3.67
N LEU A 36 -13.11 -2.90 -4.45
CA LEU A 36 -13.93 -1.69 -4.58
C LEU A 36 -15.30 -2.01 -5.21
N ALA A 37 -15.36 -2.88 -6.21
CA ALA A 37 -16.61 -3.33 -6.81
C ALA A 37 -17.47 -4.12 -5.81
N ALA A 38 -16.84 -4.97 -4.99
CA ALA A 38 -17.52 -5.67 -3.90
C ALA A 38 -18.07 -4.70 -2.86
N CYS A 39 -17.32 -3.68 -2.46
CA CYS A 39 -17.80 -2.60 -1.58
C CYS A 39 -18.99 -1.86 -2.19
N ALA A 40 -18.99 -1.60 -3.50
CA ALA A 40 -20.12 -0.99 -4.19
C ALA A 40 -21.36 -1.91 -4.17
N ALA A 41 -21.21 -3.20 -4.45
CA ALA A 41 -22.29 -4.18 -4.35
C ALA A 41 -22.84 -4.30 -2.92
N SER A 42 -21.96 -4.29 -1.91
CA SER A 42 -22.34 -4.24 -0.50
C SER A 42 -23.15 -2.99 -0.17
N ALA A 43 -22.76 -1.82 -0.68
CA ALA A 43 -23.51 -0.59 -0.49
C ALA A 43 -24.88 -0.61 -1.19
N VAL A 44 -25.02 -1.30 -2.34
CA VAL A 44 -26.32 -1.48 -3.00
C VAL A 44 -27.24 -2.39 -2.18
N THR A 45 -26.71 -3.48 -1.63
CA THR A 45 -27.51 -4.48 -0.90
C THR A 45 -27.76 -4.13 0.57
N ALA A 46 -26.92 -3.29 1.16
CA ALA A 46 -26.99 -2.85 2.55
C ALA A 46 -26.76 -1.33 2.65
N PRO A 47 -27.64 -0.49 2.06
CA PRO A 47 -27.38 0.94 1.80
C PRO A 47 -27.26 1.82 3.03
N LEU A 48 -27.67 1.35 4.21
CA LEU A 48 -27.52 2.09 5.46
C LEU A 48 -26.41 1.50 6.33
N THR A 49 -26.46 0.19 6.58
CA THR A 49 -25.53 -0.49 7.50
C THR A 49 -24.12 -0.59 6.94
N PHE A 50 -23.97 -0.83 5.63
CA PHE A 50 -22.65 -0.97 5.03
C PHE A 50 -21.88 0.36 4.95
N PRO A 51 -22.46 1.48 4.48
CA PRO A 51 -21.78 2.77 4.56
C PRO A 51 -21.42 3.19 6.00
N ALA A 52 -22.28 2.92 6.98
CA ALA A 52 -21.96 3.16 8.40
C ALA A 52 -20.78 2.30 8.87
N ALA A 53 -20.76 1.01 8.51
CA ALA A 53 -19.63 0.12 8.79
C ALA A 53 -18.35 0.59 8.09
N MET A 54 -18.44 1.11 6.86
CA MET A 54 -17.30 1.67 6.11
C MET A 54 -16.79 2.99 6.69
N ALA A 55 -17.64 3.79 7.35
CA ALA A 55 -17.18 4.93 8.13
C ALA A 55 -16.35 4.47 9.34
N GLY A 56 -16.78 3.41 10.03
CA GLY A 56 -16.02 2.75 11.08
C GLY A 56 -14.69 2.17 10.57
N PHE A 57 -14.71 1.51 9.41
CA PHE A 57 -13.52 1.05 8.71
C PHE A 57 -12.53 2.18 8.47
N ALA A 58 -12.99 3.30 7.90
CA ALA A 58 -12.14 4.44 7.58
C ALA A 58 -11.55 5.08 8.84
N ALA A 59 -12.33 5.18 9.92
CA ALA A 59 -11.86 5.68 11.21
C ALA A 59 -10.78 4.77 11.81
N LEU A 60 -10.96 3.44 11.77
CA LEU A 60 -9.98 2.47 12.23
C LEU A 60 -8.70 2.52 11.39
N ALA A 61 -8.83 2.60 10.07
CA ALA A 61 -7.69 2.74 9.17
C ALA A 61 -6.91 4.03 9.43
N ALA A 62 -7.60 5.17 9.54
CA ALA A 62 -6.98 6.46 9.82
C ALA A 62 -6.31 6.51 11.20
N HIS A 63 -6.92 5.90 12.21
CA HIS A 63 -6.31 5.81 13.54
C HIS A 63 -5.09 4.89 13.53
N GLY A 64 -5.18 3.71 12.90
CA GLY A 64 -4.09 2.75 12.88
C GLY A 64 -2.88 3.27 12.10
N THR A 65 -3.08 3.98 10.99
CA THR A 65 -1.97 4.55 10.20
C THR A 65 -1.24 5.64 10.96
N LYS A 66 -1.97 6.53 11.65
CA LYS A 66 -1.39 7.59 12.49
C LYS A 66 -0.61 7.06 13.69
N LYS A 67 -1.07 5.96 14.28
CA LYS A 67 -0.35 5.30 15.38
C LYS A 67 1.02 4.76 14.92
N GLY A 68 1.17 4.52 13.63
CA GLY A 68 2.36 3.92 13.04
C GLY A 68 2.41 2.41 13.29
N GLU A 69 2.90 1.67 12.30
CA GLU A 69 3.18 0.24 12.42
C GLU A 69 4.66 -0.03 12.70
N GLY A 70 5.42 0.98 13.14
CA GLY A 70 6.86 0.89 13.39
C GLY A 70 7.26 0.06 14.61
N GLU A 71 6.37 -0.06 15.61
CA GLU A 71 6.62 -0.87 16.81
C GLU A 71 6.00 -2.27 16.72
N LYS A 72 4.73 -2.35 16.29
CA LYS A 72 3.95 -3.60 16.25
C LYS A 72 2.88 -3.58 15.16
N PRO A 73 2.44 -4.74 14.65
CA PRO A 73 1.42 -4.80 13.62
C PRO A 73 0.06 -4.34 14.16
N ALA A 74 -0.73 -3.63 13.35
CA ALA A 74 -2.03 -3.10 13.75
C ALA A 74 -3.17 -4.17 13.74
N LEU A 75 -2.93 -5.36 14.29
CA LEU A 75 -3.85 -6.51 14.20
C LEU A 75 -5.27 -6.19 14.72
N GLY A 76 -5.38 -5.42 15.81
CA GLY A 76 -6.68 -5.01 16.35
C GLY A 76 -7.46 -4.10 15.40
N HIS A 77 -6.78 -3.17 14.72
CA HIS A 77 -7.39 -2.31 13.70
C HIS A 77 -7.86 -3.13 12.50
N ILE A 78 -7.01 -4.05 12.03
CA ILE A 78 -7.33 -4.94 10.92
C ILE A 78 -8.54 -5.83 11.25
N ALA A 79 -8.57 -6.41 12.45
CA ALA A 79 -9.70 -7.22 12.89
C ALA A 79 -11.02 -6.42 12.86
N GLY A 80 -11.03 -5.18 13.36
CA GLY A 80 -12.20 -4.30 13.30
C GLY A 80 -12.57 -3.89 11.87
N MET A 81 -11.57 -3.55 11.05
CA MET A 81 -11.74 -3.21 9.63
C MET A 81 -12.35 -4.37 8.82
N VAL A 82 -12.05 -5.62 9.16
CA VAL A 82 -12.66 -6.76 8.47
C VAL A 82 -14.01 -7.12 9.07
N ALA A 83 -14.13 -7.15 10.40
CA ALA A 83 -15.34 -7.61 11.08
C ALA A 83 -16.54 -6.70 10.84
N LEU A 84 -16.39 -5.37 10.96
CA LEU A 84 -17.53 -4.44 10.86
C LEU A 84 -18.23 -4.50 9.49
N PRO A 85 -17.52 -4.41 8.35
CA PRO A 85 -18.18 -4.47 7.05
C PRO A 85 -18.64 -5.89 6.69
N THR A 86 -17.99 -6.93 7.22
CA THR A 86 -18.44 -8.32 7.06
C THR A 86 -19.78 -8.56 7.74
N LEU A 87 -19.98 -8.02 8.96
CA LEU A 87 -21.26 -8.10 9.64
C LEU A 87 -22.37 -7.38 8.88
N ALA A 88 -22.05 -6.26 8.21
CA ALA A 88 -23.00 -5.51 7.40
C ALA A 88 -23.27 -6.15 6.02
N SER A 89 -22.30 -6.86 5.44
CA SER A 89 -22.40 -7.52 4.14
C SER A 89 -21.58 -8.82 4.12
N PRO A 90 -22.15 -9.94 4.58
CA PRO A 90 -21.39 -11.17 4.87
C PRO A 90 -20.96 -11.96 3.64
N VAL A 91 -21.41 -11.55 2.43
CA VAL A 91 -21.09 -12.23 1.18
C VAL A 91 -20.16 -11.37 0.33
N PHE A 92 -20.65 -10.22 -0.16
CA PHE A 92 -19.91 -9.41 -1.12
C PHE A 92 -18.58 -8.90 -0.54
N PHE A 93 -18.58 -8.35 0.67
CA PHE A 93 -17.36 -7.78 1.24
C PHE A 93 -16.27 -8.84 1.49
N PRO A 94 -16.54 -9.98 2.19
CA PRO A 94 -15.55 -11.05 2.32
C PRO A 94 -15.09 -11.62 0.98
N ALA A 95 -16.00 -11.82 0.02
CA ALA A 95 -15.63 -12.29 -1.32
C ALA A 95 -14.64 -11.33 -2.01
N GLY A 96 -14.89 -10.03 -1.91
CA GLY A 96 -13.98 -8.99 -2.41
C GLY A 96 -12.61 -9.01 -1.72
N VAL A 97 -12.58 -9.20 -0.40
CA VAL A 97 -11.32 -9.34 0.36
C VAL A 97 -10.53 -10.57 -0.09
N VAL A 98 -11.18 -11.73 -0.18
CA VAL A 98 -10.55 -12.98 -0.65
C VAL A 98 -10.00 -12.81 -2.07
N PHE A 99 -10.78 -12.22 -2.97
CA PHE A 99 -10.35 -11.96 -4.33
C PHE A 99 -9.13 -11.04 -4.40
N ALA A 100 -9.13 -9.94 -3.65
CA ALA A 100 -8.01 -9.01 -3.60
C ALA A 100 -6.72 -9.70 -3.10
N TYR A 101 -6.81 -10.50 -2.04
CA TYR A 101 -5.67 -11.26 -1.53
C TYR A 101 -5.16 -12.31 -2.52
N ALA A 102 -6.06 -13.01 -3.22
CA ALA A 102 -5.67 -13.98 -4.24
C ALA A 102 -4.86 -13.32 -5.37
N CYS A 103 -5.28 -12.14 -5.84
CA CYS A 103 -4.54 -11.38 -6.84
C CYS A 103 -3.19 -10.88 -6.31
N ALA A 104 -3.16 -10.29 -5.10
CA ALA A 104 -1.95 -9.76 -4.49
C ALA A 104 -0.89 -10.87 -4.26
N TRP A 105 -1.31 -12.01 -3.72
CA TRP A 105 -0.43 -13.16 -3.51
C TRP A 105 0.06 -13.78 -4.82
N GLY A 106 -0.76 -13.77 -5.87
CA GLY A 106 -0.31 -14.14 -7.22
C GLY A 106 0.86 -13.29 -7.70
N GLY A 107 0.83 -11.97 -7.42
CA GLY A 107 1.94 -11.05 -7.69
C GLY A 107 3.17 -11.35 -6.85
N HIS A 108 3.02 -11.35 -5.52
CA HIS A 108 4.14 -11.53 -4.60
C HIS A 108 4.84 -12.89 -4.73
N PHE A 109 4.10 -14.00 -4.71
CA PHE A 109 4.70 -15.33 -4.73
C PHE A 109 5.02 -15.82 -6.14
N GLY A 110 4.20 -15.47 -7.13
CA GLY A 110 4.37 -15.93 -8.51
C GLY A 110 5.36 -15.11 -9.32
N LEU A 111 5.30 -13.77 -9.20
CA LEU A 111 6.06 -12.85 -10.05
C LEU A 111 7.28 -12.28 -9.32
N GLU A 112 7.07 -11.69 -8.15
CA GLU A 112 8.11 -10.99 -7.38
C GLU A 112 8.99 -11.95 -6.57
N LYS A 113 8.47 -13.16 -6.28
CA LYS A 113 9.12 -14.18 -5.44
C LYS A 113 9.56 -13.65 -4.07
N ASN A 114 8.77 -12.75 -3.48
CA ASN A 114 9.03 -12.14 -2.19
C ASN A 114 7.92 -12.48 -1.17
N LYS A 115 8.16 -12.15 0.09
CA LYS A 115 7.15 -12.27 1.15
C LYS A 115 6.41 -10.92 1.24
N PRO A 116 5.07 -10.89 1.17
CA PRO A 116 4.32 -9.64 1.26
C PRO A 116 4.64 -8.86 2.55
N ALA A 117 4.92 -7.56 2.43
CA ALA A 117 5.07 -6.67 3.58
C ALA A 117 3.84 -6.64 4.50
N THR A 118 2.66 -7.07 4.02
CA THR A 118 1.42 -7.16 4.82
C THR A 118 1.58 -8.02 6.08
N PHE A 119 2.49 -8.99 6.09
CA PHE A 119 2.75 -9.78 7.30
C PHE A 119 3.44 -8.99 8.41
N GLN A 120 4.12 -7.90 8.08
CA GLN A 120 4.78 -7.02 9.03
C GLN A 120 4.01 -5.73 9.24
N TYR A 121 3.53 -5.11 8.15
CA TYR A 121 2.86 -3.82 8.11
C TYR A 121 1.49 -3.93 7.40
N PRO A 122 0.51 -4.62 8.01
CA PRO A 122 -0.74 -4.92 7.33
C PRO A 122 -1.52 -3.66 6.91
N LEU A 123 -1.54 -2.64 7.76
CA LEU A 123 -2.32 -1.43 7.48
C LEU A 123 -1.61 -0.50 6.50
N TRP A 124 -0.29 -0.32 6.63
CA TRP A 124 0.49 0.43 5.64
C TRP A 124 0.49 -0.25 4.28
N SER A 125 0.49 -1.58 4.22
CA SER A 125 0.36 -2.32 2.96
C SER A 125 -0.99 -2.06 2.30
N PHE A 126 -2.09 -2.16 3.06
CA PHE A 126 -3.43 -1.85 2.55
C PHE A 126 -3.54 -0.42 2.01
N VAL A 127 -3.04 0.57 2.76
CA VAL A 127 -3.05 1.98 2.31
C VAL A 127 -2.15 2.18 1.09
N SER A 128 -1.05 1.45 1.00
CA SER A 128 -0.14 1.48 -0.14
C SER A 128 -0.76 0.86 -1.39
N ASP A 129 -1.55 -0.21 -1.27
CA ASP A 129 -2.35 -0.76 -2.38
C ASP A 129 -3.33 0.30 -2.91
N LEU A 130 -4.07 0.98 -2.02
CA LEU A 130 -4.97 2.08 -2.43
C LEU A 130 -4.22 3.24 -3.08
N ARG A 131 -3.05 3.60 -2.55
CA ARG A 131 -2.20 4.67 -3.11
C ARG A 131 -1.68 4.30 -4.49
N MET A 132 -1.15 3.08 -4.66
CA MET A 132 -0.66 2.57 -5.94
C MET A 132 -1.81 2.44 -6.96
N TRP A 133 -2.94 1.88 -6.56
CA TRP A 133 -4.15 1.83 -7.38
C TRP A 133 -4.56 3.23 -7.85
N SER A 134 -4.50 4.23 -6.96
CA SER A 134 -4.82 5.61 -7.30
C SER A 134 -3.85 6.22 -8.33
N HIS A 135 -2.56 5.91 -8.24
CA HIS A 135 -1.59 6.31 -9.28
C HIS A 135 -1.92 5.62 -10.62
N MET A 136 -2.19 4.32 -10.61
CA MET A 136 -2.54 3.55 -11.80
C MET A 136 -3.83 4.01 -12.46
N ALA A 137 -4.87 4.31 -11.68
CA ALA A 137 -6.11 4.89 -12.18
C ALA A 137 -5.90 6.24 -12.87
N ARG A 138 -4.83 6.98 -12.54
CA ARG A 138 -4.43 8.25 -13.20
C ARG A 138 -3.43 8.05 -14.35
N GLY A 139 -3.23 6.82 -14.82
CA GLY A 139 -2.34 6.51 -15.94
C GLY A 139 -0.86 6.38 -15.58
N ARG A 140 -0.51 6.29 -14.29
CA ARG A 140 0.87 6.16 -13.80
C ARG A 140 1.22 4.72 -13.41
N LEU A 141 2.50 4.37 -13.30
CA LEU A 141 2.99 3.08 -12.78
C LEU A 141 2.59 1.83 -13.58
N TRP A 142 2.03 1.94 -14.78
CA TRP A 142 1.61 0.80 -15.62
C TRP A 142 2.76 -0.01 -16.21
N SER A 143 3.95 0.59 -16.27
CA SER A 143 5.19 0.07 -16.84
C SER A 143 6.39 0.72 -16.16
N GLY A 144 7.60 0.31 -16.52
CA GLY A 144 8.84 0.92 -16.02
C GLY A 144 9.08 0.72 -14.53
N ASP A 145 10.04 1.49 -14.00
CA ASP A 145 10.36 1.51 -12.59
C ASP A 145 9.45 2.50 -11.84
N PRO A 146 8.72 2.06 -10.81
CA PRO A 146 7.79 2.92 -10.09
C PRO A 146 8.49 3.94 -9.17
N LEU A 147 9.72 3.68 -8.74
CA LEU A 147 10.50 4.64 -7.96
C LEU A 147 11.00 5.76 -8.87
N GLU A 148 11.54 5.44 -10.05
CA GLU A 148 11.98 6.46 -11.02
C GLU A 148 10.80 7.33 -11.46
N GLU A 149 9.65 6.73 -11.80
CA GLU A 149 8.48 7.48 -12.24
C GLU A 149 7.93 8.44 -11.18
N LEU A 150 8.12 8.12 -9.89
CA LEU A 150 7.72 8.97 -8.77
C LEU A 150 8.85 9.86 -8.25
N GLY A 151 10.07 9.77 -8.79
CA GLY A 151 11.25 10.49 -8.28
C GLY A 151 11.67 10.06 -6.87
N LEU A 152 11.55 8.76 -6.56
CA LEU A 152 11.85 8.13 -5.27
C LEU A 152 13.08 7.21 -5.32
N ASP A 153 13.74 7.14 -6.47
CA ASP A 153 15.00 6.42 -6.74
C ASP A 153 16.20 7.05 -6.02
N GLY A 154 16.13 8.35 -5.72
CA GLY A 154 17.12 9.09 -4.97
C GLY A 154 16.86 9.13 -3.46
N GLY A 155 17.46 8.20 -2.71
CA GLY A 155 17.83 8.50 -1.32
C GLY A 155 18.96 9.52 -1.36
N ALA A 156 18.66 10.80 -1.15
CA ALA A 156 19.60 11.92 -1.24
C ALA A 156 20.42 11.93 -2.55
N ARG A 157 20.11 12.88 -3.45
CA ARG A 157 21.20 13.46 -4.23
C ARG A 157 22.16 14.02 -3.17
N VAL A 158 23.22 13.28 -2.84
CA VAL A 158 24.43 13.85 -2.31
C VAL A 158 24.76 14.90 -3.35
N GLU A 159 24.38 16.15 -3.07
CA GLU A 159 25.16 17.28 -3.55
C GLU A 159 26.55 16.97 -3.03
N THR A 160 27.35 16.30 -3.85
CA THR A 160 28.77 16.54 -3.84
C THR A 160 28.85 18.03 -4.09
N LYS A 161 28.89 18.82 -3.03
CA LYS A 161 29.60 20.09 -3.06
C LYS A 161 30.97 19.69 -3.56
N SER A 162 31.19 19.82 -4.87
CA SER A 162 32.53 20.01 -5.38
C SER A 162 32.97 21.32 -4.76
N ASN A 163 33.49 21.23 -3.53
CA ASN A 163 34.17 22.35 -2.92
C ASN A 163 35.38 22.54 -3.82
N GLY A 164 35.25 23.53 -4.71
CA GLY A 164 36.28 23.90 -5.64
C GLY A 164 37.57 24.06 -4.86
N ALA A 165 38.56 23.26 -5.24
CA ALA A 165 39.93 23.58 -4.93
C ALA A 165 40.18 25.01 -5.42
N GLN A 166 40.41 25.93 -4.48
CA GLN A 166 40.96 27.25 -4.76
C GLN A 166 42.32 27.03 -5.43
N PRO A 167 42.61 27.62 -6.59
CA PRO A 167 43.96 27.57 -7.15
C PRO A 167 44.89 28.36 -6.22
N VAL A 168 45.93 27.69 -5.73
CA VAL A 168 47.05 28.34 -5.06
C VAL A 168 47.76 29.20 -6.10
N VAL A 169 47.68 30.52 -5.96
CA VAL A 169 48.49 31.47 -6.73
C VAL A 169 49.87 31.52 -6.07
N PRO A 170 50.97 31.25 -6.78
CA PRO A 170 52.30 31.42 -6.22
C PRO A 170 52.71 32.89 -6.29
N THR A 171 53.14 33.44 -5.16
CA THR A 171 54.03 34.61 -5.06
C THR A 171 55.10 34.32 -4.04
#